data_AF-A0A4S3JG63-F1
#
_entry.id   AF-A0A4S3JG63-F1
#
_cell.length_a   1.000
_cell.length_b   1.000
_cell.length_c   1.000
_cell.angle_alpha   90.00
_cell.angle_beta   90.00
_cell.angle_gamma   90.00
#
_symmetry.space_group_name_H-M   'P 1'
#
loop_
_entity.id
_entity.type
_entity.pdbx_description
1 polymer ?
#
loop_
_entity_poly.entity_id
_entity_poly.type
_entity_poly.pdbx_seq_one_letter_code
_entity_poly.pdbx_strand_id
1 'polypeptide(L)'
;MWTLVFCPLGMGGTMGGLINCFIVDHYYGNKAAHFTGVLLLLILSTYNYLCYSLDRHFGWFGAAEHPMWFHWRYPMIWAVGYSNGLLLFTDEGQGRLAKMGL
;
A
#
# COMPACT_ATOMS: atom_id res chain seq x y z
N MET A 1 -16.17 4.97 12.83
CA MET A 1 -15.44 6.16 12.33
C MET A 1 -13.91 5.96 12.35
N TRP A 2 -13.31 5.58 13.48
CA TRP A 2 -11.84 5.38 13.61
C TRP A 2 -11.22 4.50 12.50
N THR A 3 -11.75 3.29 12.29
CA THR A 3 -11.24 2.33 11.31
C THR A 3 -11.49 2.70 9.86
N LEU A 4 -12.58 3.41 9.56
CA LEU A 4 -13.01 3.72 8.18
C LEU A 4 -12.52 5.08 7.67
N VAL A 5 -12.17 6.02 8.56
CA VAL A 5 -11.80 7.39 8.19
C VAL A 5 -10.39 7.72 8.64
N PHE A 6 -10.10 7.61 9.93
CA PHE A 6 -8.80 8.00 10.47
C PHE A 6 -7.68 7.04 10.08
N CYS A 7 -7.98 5.74 10.07
CA CYS A 7 -7.02 4.73 9.64
C CYS A 7 -6.57 4.93 8.18
N PRO A 8 -7.46 4.97 7.16
CA PRO A 8 -7.01 5.17 5.78
C PRO A 8 -6.32 6.52 5.53
N LEU A 9 -6.75 7.59 6.21
CA LEU A 9 -6.07 8.89 6.13
C LEU A 9 -4.65 8.82 6.73
N GLY A 10 -4.49 8.22 7.91
CA GLY A 10 -3.18 8.04 8.54
C GLY A 10 -2.26 7.13 7.73
N MET A 11 -2.79 6.00 7.26
CA MET A 11 -2.07 5.07 6.39
C MET A 11 -1.59 5.75 5.10
N GLY A 12 -2.49 6.49 4.43
CA GLY A 12 -2.17 7.22 3.20
C GLY A 12 -1.12 8.31 3.43
N GLY A 13 -1.24 9.07 4.51
CA GLY A 13 -0.27 10.11 4.89
C GLY A 13 1.11 9.54 5.19
N THR A 14 1.20 8.47 5.99
CA THR A 14 2.48 7.80 6.29
C THR A 14 3.11 7.21 5.03
N MET A 15 2.32 6.53 4.18
CA MET A 15 2.77 6.00 2.90
C MET A 15 3.34 7.10 1.99
N GLY A 16 2.57 8.17 1.78
CA GLY A 16 2.98 9.28 0.92
C GLY A 16 4.23 9.98 1.44
N GLY A 17 4.31 10.23 2.76
CA GLY A 17 5.48 10.83 3.40
C GLY A 17 6.75 9.99 3.24
N LEU A 18 6.66 8.66 3.43
CA LEU A 18 7.81 7.76 3.28
C LEU A 18 8.26 7.65 1.83
N ILE A 19 7.33 7.57 0.87
CA ILE A 19 7.68 7.56 -0.56
C ILE A 19 8.36 8.87 -0.95
N ASN A 20 7.83 10.01 -0.51
CA ASN A 20 8.41 11.31 -0.81
C ASN A 20 9.79 11.50 -0.17
N CYS A 21 10.00 10.99 1.04
CA CYS A 21 11.28 11.16 1.74
C CYS A 21 12.38 10.20 1.25
N PHE A 22 12.03 8.97 0.87
CA PHE A 22 13.03 7.92 0.57
C PHE A 22 13.14 7.54 -0.90
N ILE A 23 12.10 7.76 -1.72
CA ILE A 23 12.05 7.28 -3.10
C ILE A 23 12.12 8.45 -4.08
N VAL A 24 11.26 9.46 -3.89
CA VAL A 24 11.23 10.66 -4.74
C VAL A 24 12.62 11.32 -4.70
N ASP A 25 13.11 11.73 -5.88
CA ASP A 25 14.43 12.32 -6.12
C ASP A 25 15.67 11.44 -5.83
N HIS A 26 15.50 10.27 -5.22
CA HIS A 26 16.60 9.35 -4.88
C HIS A 26 16.71 8.15 -5.82
N TYR A 27 15.58 7.63 -6.31
CA TYR A 27 15.53 6.43 -7.14
C TYR A 27 14.60 6.62 -8.33
N TYR A 28 14.97 6.05 -9.49
CA TYR A 28 14.16 6.08 -10.70
C TYR A 28 14.11 4.70 -11.37
N GLY A 29 13.08 4.46 -12.18
CA GLY A 29 12.89 3.23 -12.94
C GLY A 29 12.48 2.02 -12.09
N ASN A 30 12.84 0.83 -12.58
CA ASN A 30 12.47 -0.45 -11.95
C ASN A 30 12.95 -0.60 -10.49
N LYS A 31 14.02 0.11 -10.10
CA LYS A 31 14.52 0.12 -8.71
C LYS A 31 13.53 0.83 -7.80
N ALA A 32 13.05 2.01 -8.19
CA ALA A 32 12.04 2.76 -7.45
C ALA A 32 10.72 1.99 -7.32
N ALA A 33 10.31 1.27 -8.38
CA ALA A 33 9.12 0.42 -8.33
C ALA A 33 9.25 -0.73 -7.30
N HIS A 34 10.39 -1.41 -7.25
CA HIS A 34 10.65 -2.44 -6.23
C HIS A 34 10.65 -1.86 -4.82
N PHE A 35 11.33 -0.72 -4.60
CA PHE A 35 11.33 -0.06 -3.29
C PHE A 35 9.93 0.37 -2.86
N THR A 36 9.12 0.89 -3.79
CA THR A 36 7.72 1.26 -3.54
C THR A 36 6.89 0.04 -3.16
N GLY A 37 7.04 -1.08 -3.87
CA GLY A 37 6.36 -2.34 -3.55
C GLY A 37 6.75 -2.89 -2.17
N VAL A 38 8.04 -2.84 -1.81
CA VAL A 38 8.53 -3.26 -0.49
C VAL A 38 8.02 -2.35 0.63
N LEU A 39 8.05 -1.03 0.43
CA LEU A 39 7.51 -0.08 1.39
C LEU A 39 6.00 -0.28 1.60
N LEU A 40 5.22 -0.41 0.52
CA LEU A 40 3.79 -0.73 0.62
C LEU A 40 3.56 -2.03 1.37
N LEU A 41 4.31 -3.08 1.05
CA LEU A 41 4.22 -4.37 1.74
C LEU A 41 4.45 -4.17 3.23
N LEU A 42 5.55 -3.56 3.67
CA LEU A 42 5.87 -3.41 5.10
C LEU A 42 4.80 -2.61 5.85
N ILE A 43 4.43 -1.46 5.29
CA ILE A 43 3.54 -0.51 5.95
C ILE A 43 2.12 -1.05 5.99
N LEU A 44 1.54 -1.38 4.83
CA LEU A 44 0.16 -1.89 4.77
C LEU A 44 0.05 -3.28 5.39
N SER A 45 1.11 -4.08 5.44
CA SER A 45 1.05 -5.35 6.19
C SER A 45 0.92 -5.12 7.69
N THR A 46 1.65 -4.14 8.23
CA THR A 46 1.57 -3.75 9.65
C THR A 46 0.16 -3.28 9.98
N TYR A 47 -0.42 -2.44 9.12
CA TYR A 47 -1.80 -1.98 9.30
C TYR A 47 -2.83 -3.11 9.12
N ASN A 48 -2.61 -4.04 8.19
CA ASN A 48 -3.50 -5.19 8.02
C ASN A 48 -3.44 -6.14 9.24
N TYR A 49 -2.28 -6.30 9.86
CA TYR A 49 -2.14 -7.03 11.11
C TYR A 49 -2.85 -6.33 12.28
N LEU A 50 -2.74 -5.00 12.37
CA LEU A 50 -3.48 -4.21 13.36
C LEU A 50 -5.00 -4.37 13.16
N CYS A 51 -5.48 -4.28 11.92
CA CYS A 51 -6.87 -4.52 11.57
C CYS A 51 -7.31 -5.95 11.94
N TYR A 52 -6.48 -6.96 11.69
CA TYR A 52 -6.73 -8.35 12.08
C TYR A 52 -6.87 -8.52 13.59
N SER A 53 -5.97 -7.91 14.36
CA SER A 53 -6.00 -7.99 15.84
C SER A 53 -7.20 -7.26 16.43
N LEU A 54 -7.52 -6.07 15.92
CA LEU A 54 -8.72 -5.33 16.33
C LEU A 54 -9.97 -6.10 15.98
N ASP A 55 -10.02 -6.69 14.78
CA ASP A 55 -11.19 -7.43 14.33
C ASP A 55 -11.42 -8.72 15.11
N ARG A 56 -10.38 -9.36 15.63
CA ARG A 56 -10.53 -10.47 16.60
C ARG A 56 -11.19 -10.05 17.91
N HIS A 57 -11.15 -8.77 18.27
CA HIS A 57 -11.84 -8.26 19.46
C HIS A 57 -13.25 -7.73 19.16
N PHE A 58 -13.46 -7.12 17.99
CA PHE A 58 -14.75 -6.51 17.61
C PHE A 58 -15.67 -7.39 16.77
N GLY A 59 -15.13 -8.38 16.06
CA GLY A 59 -15.89 -9.35 15.25
C GLY A 59 -16.58 -8.75 14.01
N TRP A 60 -16.03 -7.71 13.39
CA TRP A 60 -16.71 -6.95 12.33
C TRP A 60 -16.43 -7.46 10.90
N PHE A 61 -15.22 -7.96 10.64
CA PHE A 61 -14.72 -8.32 9.31
C PHE A 61 -14.43 -9.82 9.16
N GLY A 62 -14.79 -10.64 10.14
CA GLY A 62 -14.66 -12.10 10.09
C GLY A 62 -13.24 -12.64 10.28
N ALA A 63 -12.33 -11.89 10.92
CA ALA A 63 -10.95 -12.33 11.19
C ALA A 63 -10.86 -13.61 12.05
N ALA A 64 -11.88 -13.86 12.88
CA ALA A 64 -11.98 -15.08 13.68
C ALA A 64 -12.42 -16.29 12.84
N GLU A 65 -13.30 -16.09 11.85
CA GLU A 65 -13.91 -17.15 11.04
C GLU A 65 -13.09 -17.47 9.79
N HIS A 66 -12.49 -16.45 9.17
CA HIS A 66 -11.74 -16.55 7.92
C HIS A 66 -10.38 -15.86 8.02
N PRO A 67 -9.46 -16.34 8.88
CA PRO A 67 -8.18 -15.68 9.11
C PRO A 67 -7.34 -15.56 7.84
N MET A 68 -7.38 -16.55 6.95
CA MET A 68 -6.60 -16.54 5.70
C MET A 68 -7.01 -15.42 4.73
N TRP A 69 -8.22 -14.88 4.81
CA TRP A 69 -8.64 -13.74 3.97
C TRP A 69 -7.87 -12.46 4.28
N PHE A 70 -7.42 -12.29 5.52
CA PHE A 70 -6.55 -11.17 5.89
C PHE A 70 -5.14 -11.36 5.35
N HIS A 71 -4.61 -12.58 5.37
CA HIS A 71 -3.24 -12.87 4.93
C HIS A 71 -3.10 -12.92 3.40
N TRP A 72 -4.17 -13.29 2.66
CA TRP A 72 -4.19 -13.25 1.20
C TRP A 72 -4.01 -11.84 0.63
N ARG A 73 -4.26 -10.80 1.43
CA ARG A 73 -4.07 -9.41 1.01
C ARG A 73 -2.60 -9.04 0.84
N TYR A 74 -1.65 -9.72 1.48
CA TYR A 74 -0.23 -9.34 1.41
C TYR A 74 0.37 -9.47 0.00
N PRO A 75 0.18 -10.59 -0.74
CA PRO A 75 0.57 -10.66 -2.15
C PRO A 75 -0.05 -9.55 -3.01
N MET A 76 -1.33 -9.25 -2.78
CA MET A 76 -2.04 -8.19 -3.51
C MET A 76 -1.46 -6.81 -3.21
N ILE A 77 -1.17 -6.50 -1.94
CA ILE A 77 -0.57 -5.24 -1.50
C ILE A 77 0.76 -5.00 -2.21
N TRP A 78 1.62 -6.02 -2.27
CA TRP A 78 2.90 -5.91 -2.96
C TRP A 78 2.72 -5.68 -4.46
N ALA A 79 1.84 -6.46 -5.11
CA ALA A 79 1.58 -6.35 -6.53
C ALA A 79 1.05 -4.95 -6.91
N VAL A 80 0.15 -4.40 -6.09
CA VAL A 80 -0.39 -3.04 -6.25
C VAL A 80 0.70 -2.00 -5.99
N GLY A 81 1.56 -2.18 -5.00
CA GLY A 81 2.67 -1.25 -4.75
C GLY A 81 3.68 -1.22 -5.89
N TYR A 82 4.01 -2.38 -6.44
CA TYR A 82 4.91 -2.50 -7.58
C TYR A 82 4.30 -1.88 -8.85
N SER A 83 3.04 -2.16 -9.16
CA SER A 83 2.38 -1.62 -10.35
C SER A 83 2.23 -0.10 -10.29
N ASN A 84 1.87 0.46 -9.12
CA ASN A 84 1.85 1.91 -8.93
C ASN A 84 3.25 2.52 -9.00
N GLY A 85 4.26 1.84 -8.45
CA GLY A 85 5.65 2.26 -8.58
C GLY A 85 6.11 2.31 -10.04
N LEU A 86 5.72 1.33 -10.86
CA LEU A 86 5.99 1.36 -12.31
C LEU A 86 5.30 2.54 -13.00
N LEU A 87 4.05 2.84 -12.64
CA LEU A 87 3.33 3.97 -13.22
C LEU A 87 3.96 5.31 -12.86
N LEU A 88 4.41 5.48 -11.61
CA LEU A 88 4.91 6.76 -11.10
C LEU A 88 6.38 7.02 -11.42
N PHE A 89 7.22 5.98 -11.47
CA PHE A 89 8.68 6.13 -11.54
C PHE A 89 9.31 5.61 -12.84
N THR A 90 8.51 5.34 -13.89
CA THR A 90 9.03 4.97 -15.21
C THR A 90 8.46 5.87 -16.30
N ASP A 91 9.24 6.13 -17.35
CA ASP A 91 8.82 6.98 -18.48
C ASP A 91 7.60 6.39 -19.19
N GLU A 92 7.56 5.06 -19.38
CA GLU A 92 6.42 4.38 -19.98
C GLU A 92 5.17 4.49 -19.10
N GLY A 93 5.33 4.34 -17.78
CA GLY A 93 4.28 4.49 -16.80
C GLY A 93 3.68 5.89 -16.79
N GLN A 94 4.53 6.92 -16.72
CA GLN A 94 4.11 8.31 -16.76
C GLN A 94 3.47 8.67 -18.10
N GLY A 95 3.97 8.13 -19.21
CA GLY A 95 3.35 8.27 -20.52
C GLY A 95 1.96 7.64 -20.61
N ARG A 96 1.67 6.58 -19.85
CA ARG A 96 0.32 6.01 -19.74
C ARG A 96 -0.60 6.85 -18.86
N LEU A 97 -0.09 7.35 -17.74
CA LEU A 97 -0.84 8.26 -16.87
C LEU A 97 -1.25 9.53 -17.64
N ALA A 98 -0.31 10.15 -18.36
CA ALA A 98 -0.58 11.35 -19.14
C ALA A 98 -1.67 11.15 -20.21
N LYS A 99 -1.73 9.95 -20.82
CA LYS A 99 -2.81 9.57 -21.76
C LYS A 99 -4.18 9.40 -21.07
N MET A 100 -4.18 9.07 -19.77
CA MET A 100 -5.38 9.00 -18.94
C MET A 100 -5.79 10.36 -18.36
N GLY A 101 -5.01 11.42 -18.60
CA GLY A 101 -5.25 12.76 -18.04
C GLY A 101 -4.84 12.90 -16.57
N LEU A 102 -4.00 11.99 -16.07
CA LEU A 102 -3.37 12.01 -14.75
C LEU A 102 -1.86 12.21 -14.89
#